data_AF-T1F9R5-F1
#
_entry.id   AF-T1F9R5-F1
#
_cell.length_a   1.000
_cell.length_b   1.000
_cell.length_c   1.000
_cell.angle_alpha   90.00
_cell.angle_beta   90.00
_cell.angle_gamma   90.00
#
_symmetry.space_group_name_H-M   'P 1'
#
loop_
_entity.id
_entity.type
_entity.pdbx_description
1 polymer ?
#
loop_
_entity_poly.entity_id
_entity_poly.type
_entity_poly.pdbx_seq_one_letter_code
_entity_poly.pdbx_strand_id
1 'polypeptide(L)'
;MNRRVVKNMKFFDQTILCNSLIWTCESTGHNNLTFLEAVESEGNSRKQINSFPRTLHLPILHLVSLTKRTIFKDLLDDIYGFTRDRYFIGEKVSILTETERKNAIVIKVFPVINLSGTGNNGLSNFVTEHEVNADGKKRIVIKSPKKAVIDSSLFQYMSQDVKTGTTIMSTVKNMNRNRNLFNRETCKLFLKEHCEHHCKGIWKLKFSAHLHHCDSSNNKISIVWVQLDYL
;
A
#
# COMPACT_ATOMS: atom_id res chain seq x y z
N MET A 1 3.44 -31.64 -8.26
CA MET A 1 3.74 -31.45 -6.82
C MET A 1 2.52 -30.80 -6.18
N ASN A 2 1.71 -31.58 -5.44
CA ASN A 2 0.43 -31.13 -4.88
C ASN A 2 0.66 -30.14 -3.72
N ARG A 3 0.44 -28.84 -3.96
CA ARG A 3 0.52 -27.81 -2.92
C ARG A 3 -0.83 -27.72 -2.21
N ARG A 4 -0.85 -27.94 -0.89
CA ARG A 4 -2.06 -27.81 -0.06
C ARG A 4 -1.98 -26.55 0.79
N VAL A 5 -3.10 -25.84 0.86
CA VAL A 5 -3.33 -24.61 1.62
C VAL A 5 -4.01 -24.99 2.93
N VAL A 6 -3.59 -24.43 4.07
CA VAL A 6 -4.19 -24.72 5.38
C VAL A 6 -5.60 -24.15 5.41
N LYS A 7 -6.61 -25.03 5.47
CA LYS A 7 -7.98 -24.67 5.85
C LYS A 7 -8.39 -25.59 7.01
N ASN A 8 -8.69 -24.98 8.16
CA ASN A 8 -9.13 -25.57 9.44
C ASN A 8 -9.47 -27.09 9.39
N MET A 9 -8.55 -27.94 9.86
CA MET A 9 -8.69 -29.41 9.91
C MET A 9 -8.57 -29.92 11.36
N LYS A 10 -9.39 -30.90 11.76
CA LYS A 10 -9.61 -31.36 13.14
C LYS A 10 -8.53 -32.35 13.63
N PHE A 11 -8.38 -32.45 14.96
CA PHE A 11 -7.11 -32.38 15.69
C PHE A 11 -6.36 -33.68 16.04
N PHE A 12 -6.80 -34.90 15.69
CA PHE A 12 -6.15 -36.12 16.26
C PHE A 12 -5.59 -37.14 15.25
N ASP A 13 -6.33 -37.59 14.24
CA ASP A 13 -5.80 -38.60 13.30
C ASP A 13 -4.82 -38.04 12.25
N GLN A 14 -4.74 -36.71 12.14
CA GLN A 14 -4.01 -36.02 11.07
C GLN A 14 -2.61 -35.56 11.48
N THR A 15 -2.28 -35.54 12.78
CA THR A 15 -1.00 -35.02 13.30
C THR A 15 0.21 -35.78 12.74
N ILE A 16 0.09 -37.10 12.53
CA ILE A 16 1.17 -37.94 11.99
C ILE A 16 1.39 -37.66 10.49
N LEU A 17 0.32 -37.44 9.72
CA LEU A 17 0.40 -37.13 8.28
C LEU A 17 0.84 -35.70 8.02
N CYS A 18 0.48 -34.75 8.88
CA CYS A 18 0.83 -33.34 8.71
C CYS A 18 2.29 -33.01 9.07
N ASN A 19 2.94 -33.83 9.91
CA ASN A 19 4.35 -33.67 10.28
C ASN A 19 5.34 -34.09 9.17
N SER A 20 4.93 -34.95 8.24
CA SER A 20 5.77 -35.39 7.10
C SER A 20 5.52 -34.59 5.81
N LEU A 21 4.56 -33.67 5.81
CA LEU A 21 4.19 -32.84 4.66
C LEU A 21 4.76 -31.43 4.80
N ILE A 22 5.17 -30.86 3.66
CA ILE A 22 5.54 -29.45 3.56
C ILE A 22 4.29 -28.58 3.35
N TRP A 23 4.17 -27.52 4.13
CA TRP A 23 3.05 -26.59 4.13
C TRP A 23 3.46 -25.23 3.57
N THR A 24 2.48 -24.48 3.09
CA THR A 24 2.63 -23.09 2.67
C THR A 24 1.55 -22.26 3.34
N CYS A 25 1.96 -21.20 4.03
CA CYS A 25 1.04 -20.23 4.62
C CYS A 25 0.35 -19.43 3.51
N GLU A 26 -0.98 -19.41 3.50
CA GLU A 26 -1.75 -18.70 2.46
C GLU A 26 -1.48 -17.18 2.50
N SER A 27 -1.50 -16.63 3.72
CA SER A 27 -1.33 -15.20 3.99
C SER A 27 0.06 -14.71 3.59
N THR A 28 1.13 -15.32 4.10
CA THR A 28 2.51 -14.86 3.81
C THR A 28 3.03 -15.37 2.46
N GLY A 29 2.61 -16.57 2.05
CA GLY A 29 3.18 -17.35 0.95
C GLY A 29 4.49 -18.07 1.32
N HIS A 30 4.88 -18.07 2.60
CA HIS A 30 6.06 -18.79 3.08
C HIS A 30 5.82 -20.30 3.00
N ASN A 31 6.79 -21.03 2.45
CA ASN A 31 6.71 -22.45 2.13
C ASN A 31 7.71 -23.26 2.96
N ASN A 32 7.69 -24.59 2.78
CA ASN A 32 8.54 -25.53 3.51
C ASN A 32 8.32 -25.48 5.04
N LEU A 33 7.10 -25.17 5.45
CA LEU A 33 6.72 -25.15 6.85
C LEU A 33 6.21 -26.52 7.27
N THR A 34 6.45 -26.89 8.53
CA THR A 34 5.65 -27.91 9.21
C THR A 34 4.23 -27.37 9.46
N PHE A 35 3.31 -28.25 9.86
CA PHE A 35 1.95 -27.84 10.16
C PHE A 35 1.89 -26.79 11.28
N LEU A 36 2.63 -26.98 12.37
CA LEU A 36 2.64 -26.05 13.50
C LEU A 36 3.21 -24.67 13.10
N GLU A 37 4.30 -24.65 12.33
CA GLU A 37 4.87 -23.40 11.82
C GLU A 37 3.92 -22.68 10.84
N ALA A 38 3.17 -23.43 10.02
CA ALA A 38 2.16 -22.85 9.15
C ALA A 38 1.03 -22.19 9.94
N VAL A 39 0.51 -22.87 10.98
CA VAL A 39 -0.51 -22.33 11.89
C VAL A 39 -0.01 -21.09 12.62
N GLU A 40 1.23 -21.12 13.13
CA GLU A 40 1.84 -19.96 13.78
C GLU A 40 2.03 -18.80 12.79
N SER A 41 2.48 -19.08 11.58
CA SER A 41 2.64 -18.09 10.50
C SER A 41 1.32 -17.40 10.16
N GLU A 42 0.22 -18.15 10.09
CA GLU A 42 -1.13 -17.62 9.87
C GLU A 42 -1.60 -16.77 11.05
N GLY A 43 -1.40 -17.25 12.27
CA GLY A 43 -1.72 -16.51 13.50
C GLY A 43 -0.99 -15.16 13.56
N ASN A 44 0.30 -15.15 13.23
CA ASN A 44 1.12 -13.95 13.20
C ASN A 44 0.70 -13.00 12.07
N SER A 45 0.37 -13.53 10.88
CA SER A 45 -0.16 -12.73 9.77
C SER A 45 -1.46 -12.04 10.16
N ARG A 46 -2.37 -12.76 10.84
CA ARG A 46 -3.64 -12.20 11.31
C ARG A 46 -3.43 -11.10 12.34
N LYS A 47 -2.50 -11.27 13.28
CA LYS A 47 -2.12 -10.22 14.23
C LYS A 47 -1.60 -8.97 13.51
N GLN A 48 -0.74 -9.15 12.50
CA GLN A 48 -0.21 -8.04 11.71
C GLN A 48 -1.32 -7.29 10.96
N ILE A 49 -2.23 -8.01 10.30
CA ILE A 49 -3.39 -7.40 9.62
C ILE A 49 -4.27 -6.62 10.62
N ASN A 50 -4.53 -7.20 11.80
CA ASN A 50 -5.34 -6.54 12.84
C ASN A 50 -4.65 -5.30 13.43
N SER A 51 -3.32 -5.28 13.46
CA SER A 51 -2.53 -4.13 13.91
C SER A 51 -2.37 -3.03 12.84
N PHE A 52 -2.79 -3.30 11.60
CA PHE A 52 -2.63 -2.37 10.50
C PHE A 52 -3.41 -1.07 10.75
N PRO A 53 -2.84 0.12 10.47
CA PRO A 53 -3.50 1.39 10.76
C PRO A 53 -4.81 1.56 9.98
N ARG A 54 -5.93 1.66 10.70
CA ARG A 54 -7.26 1.91 10.11
C ARG A 54 -7.31 3.16 9.22
N THR A 55 -6.53 4.18 9.56
CA THR A 55 -6.40 5.43 8.80
C THR A 55 -5.85 5.22 7.39
N LEU A 56 -5.11 4.13 7.17
CA LEU A 56 -4.53 3.78 5.87
C LEU A 56 -5.42 2.83 5.06
N HIS A 57 -6.46 2.24 5.63
CA HIS A 57 -7.33 1.31 4.91
C HIS A 57 -7.97 1.98 3.70
N LEU A 58 -8.74 3.04 3.94
CA LEU A 58 -9.50 3.71 2.88
C LEU A 58 -8.58 4.32 1.80
N PRO A 59 -7.50 5.05 2.13
CA PRO A 59 -6.57 5.54 1.12
C PRO A 59 -5.93 4.42 0.29
N ILE A 60 -5.50 3.33 0.91
CA ILE A 60 -4.89 2.21 0.18
C ILE A 60 -5.91 1.52 -0.73
N LEU A 61 -7.11 1.22 -0.24
CA LEU A 61 -8.16 0.62 -1.06
C LEU A 61 -8.51 1.53 -2.25
N HIS A 62 -8.61 2.85 -2.02
CA HIS A 62 -8.83 3.80 -3.08
C HIS A 62 -7.69 3.77 -4.12
N LEU A 63 -6.42 3.78 -3.68
CA LEU A 63 -5.28 3.66 -4.59
C LEU A 63 -5.35 2.36 -5.42
N VAL A 64 -5.69 1.23 -4.80
CA VAL A 64 -5.85 -0.04 -5.52
C VAL A 64 -6.93 0.09 -6.60
N SER A 65 -8.06 0.74 -6.31
CA SER A 65 -9.14 0.95 -7.30
C SER A 65 -8.70 1.77 -8.53
N LEU A 66 -7.68 2.62 -8.37
CA LEU A 66 -7.11 3.43 -9.46
C LEU A 66 -5.98 2.70 -10.21
N THR A 67 -5.36 1.68 -9.60
CA THR A 67 -4.30 0.90 -10.22
C THR A 67 -4.86 -0.17 -11.17
N LYS A 68 -4.13 -0.45 -12.24
CA LYS A 68 -4.41 -1.53 -13.19
C LYS A 68 -3.14 -2.33 -13.39
N ARG A 69 -2.88 -3.28 -12.47
CA ARG A 69 -1.68 -4.13 -12.49
C ARG A 69 -2.07 -5.59 -12.66
N THR A 70 -1.33 -6.31 -13.48
CA THR A 70 -1.49 -7.75 -13.68
C THR A 70 -0.64 -8.55 -12.69
N ILE A 71 0.55 -8.05 -12.39
CA ILE A 71 1.49 -8.66 -11.45
C ILE A 71 1.26 -8.08 -10.04
N PHE A 72 1.10 -8.95 -9.05
CA PHE A 72 0.88 -8.54 -7.66
C PHE A 72 2.05 -7.74 -7.09
N LYS A 73 3.29 -8.10 -7.44
CA LYS A 73 4.49 -7.38 -7.02
C LYS A 73 4.44 -5.91 -7.44
N ASP A 74 4.05 -5.65 -8.69
CA ASP A 74 3.96 -4.29 -9.23
C ASP A 74 2.84 -3.49 -8.54
N LEU A 75 1.70 -4.14 -8.24
CA LEU A 75 0.66 -3.52 -7.42
C LEU A 75 1.21 -3.12 -6.05
N LEU A 76 1.87 -4.05 -5.35
CA LEU A 76 2.45 -3.79 -4.05
C LEU A 76 3.48 -2.66 -4.10
N ASP A 77 4.34 -2.62 -5.11
CA ASP A 77 5.37 -1.59 -5.25
C ASP A 77 4.77 -0.21 -5.53
N ASP A 78 3.75 -0.12 -6.39
CA ASP A 78 3.02 1.13 -6.63
C ASP A 78 2.36 1.67 -5.34
N ILE A 79 1.59 0.80 -4.66
CA ILE A 79 0.83 1.18 -3.47
C ILE A 79 1.75 1.53 -2.31
N TYR A 80 2.73 0.68 -2.03
CA TYR A 80 3.70 0.92 -0.97
C TYR A 80 4.55 2.15 -1.27
N GLY A 81 5.05 2.30 -2.50
CA GLY A 81 5.84 3.46 -2.92
C GLY A 81 5.09 4.77 -2.73
N PHE A 82 3.83 4.83 -3.18
CA PHE A 82 3.00 6.02 -3.02
C PHE A 82 2.70 6.33 -1.54
N THR A 83 2.33 5.31 -0.76
CA THR A 83 1.88 5.48 0.63
C THR A 83 3.04 5.72 1.59
N ARG A 84 4.24 5.19 1.31
CA ARG A 84 5.43 5.33 2.16
C ARG A 84 5.82 6.79 2.36
N ASP A 85 5.78 7.57 1.29
CA ASP A 85 6.33 8.91 1.28
C ASP A 85 5.27 9.99 1.57
N ARG A 86 4.01 9.60 1.78
CA ARG A 86 2.84 10.49 1.96
C ARG A 86 2.12 10.18 3.25
N TYR A 87 1.54 11.20 3.86
CA TYR A 87 0.76 11.07 5.10
C TYR A 87 -0.73 11.35 4.84
N PHE A 88 -1.60 10.68 5.59
CA PHE A 88 -3.05 10.77 5.39
C PHE A 88 -3.75 11.40 6.59
N ILE A 89 -4.90 12.00 6.37
CA ILE A 89 -5.70 12.62 7.44
C ILE A 89 -6.08 11.57 8.49
N GLY A 90 -6.00 11.93 9.77
CA GLY A 90 -6.22 11.06 10.91
C GLY A 90 -5.02 10.21 11.31
N GLU A 91 -3.96 10.18 10.50
CA GLU A 91 -2.79 9.35 10.76
C GLU A 91 -1.91 9.89 11.89
N LYS A 92 -1.45 9.00 12.77
CA LYS A 92 -0.49 9.30 13.85
C LYS A 92 0.95 9.32 13.31
N VAL A 93 1.62 10.44 13.52
CA VAL A 93 2.98 10.71 13.03
C VAL A 93 3.86 11.28 14.13
N SER A 94 5.17 11.09 14.01
CA SER A 94 6.17 11.77 14.83
C SER A 94 6.78 12.92 14.03
N ILE A 95 6.68 14.13 14.55
CA ILE A 95 7.15 15.36 13.92
C ILE A 95 8.41 15.84 14.64
N LEU A 96 9.50 16.01 13.90
CA LEU A 96 10.69 16.68 14.36
C LEU A 96 10.47 18.19 14.29
N THR A 97 10.36 18.81 15.46
CA THR A 97 10.44 20.26 15.62
C THR A 97 11.89 20.68 15.86
N GLU A 98 12.16 21.97 15.99
CA GLU A 98 13.51 22.48 16.27
C GLU A 98 14.11 21.92 17.57
N THR A 99 13.26 21.67 18.57
CA THR A 99 13.70 21.30 19.92
C THR A 99 13.46 19.83 20.25
N GLU A 100 12.36 19.24 19.76
CA GLU A 100 11.97 17.89 20.15
C GLU A 100 11.13 17.15 19.10
N ARG A 101 10.95 15.83 19.31
CA ARG A 101 9.98 15.04 18.54
C ARG A 101 8.62 15.02 19.23
N LYS A 102 7.60 15.45 18.52
CA LYS A 102 6.21 15.47 18.99
C LYS A 102 5.38 14.39 18.29
N ASN A 103 4.51 13.72 19.04
CA ASN A 103 3.51 12.82 18.46
C ASN A 103 2.30 13.66 18.07
N ALA A 104 1.89 13.58 16.81
CA ALA A 104 0.82 14.39 16.27
C ALA A 104 -0.12 13.55 15.40
N ILE A 105 -1.31 14.08 15.12
CA ILE A 105 -2.29 13.51 14.21
C ILE A 105 -2.43 14.46 13.02
N VAL A 106 -2.30 13.96 11.80
CA VAL A 106 -2.48 14.79 10.59
C VAL A 106 -3.95 15.19 10.48
N ILE A 107 -4.23 16.50 10.42
CA ILE A 107 -5.59 17.03 10.32
C ILE A 107 -5.90 17.55 8.91
N LYS A 108 -4.89 18.04 8.18
CA LYS A 108 -5.07 18.56 6.82
C LYS A 108 -3.80 18.44 5.98
N VAL A 109 -3.98 18.28 4.68
CA VAL A 109 -2.91 18.19 3.68
C VAL A 109 -3.11 19.30 2.66
N PHE A 110 -2.04 20.03 2.35
CA PHE A 110 -2.03 21.15 1.41
C PHE A 110 -1.03 20.88 0.29
N PRO A 111 -1.41 21.05 -0.99
CA PRO A 111 -0.43 21.10 -2.07
C PRO A 111 0.37 22.41 -1.97
N VAL A 112 1.70 22.30 -1.99
CA VAL A 112 2.64 23.42 -2.13
C VAL A 112 2.80 23.68 -3.62
N ILE A 113 1.93 24.54 -4.15
CA ILE A 113 1.97 24.91 -5.56
C ILE A 113 2.98 26.06 -5.72
N ASN A 114 4.26 25.75 -5.87
CA ASN A 114 5.24 26.74 -6.32
C ASN A 114 5.11 26.91 -7.85
N LEU A 115 4.03 27.56 -8.31
CA LEU A 115 3.87 28.03 -9.69
C LEU A 115 4.66 29.34 -9.91
N SER A 116 5.95 29.35 -9.58
CA SER A 116 6.79 30.53 -9.78
C SER A 116 8.17 30.14 -10.29
N GLY A 117 8.32 30.18 -11.61
CA GLY A 117 9.55 30.64 -12.27
C GLY A 117 10.56 29.59 -12.74
N THR A 118 10.60 29.42 -14.06
CA THR A 118 11.78 29.06 -14.88
C THR A 118 12.36 27.64 -14.79
N GLY A 119 12.12 26.86 -15.85
CA GLY A 119 12.90 25.66 -16.18
C GLY A 119 12.01 24.50 -16.61
N ASN A 120 11.69 24.44 -17.90
CA ASN A 120 11.14 23.24 -18.54
C ASN A 120 12.01 22.03 -18.18
N ASN A 121 11.61 21.18 -17.22
CA ASN A 121 12.18 19.83 -16.98
C ASN A 121 11.37 18.99 -15.98
N GLY A 122 10.05 19.21 -15.86
CA GLY A 122 9.15 18.39 -15.02
C GLY A 122 8.13 17.55 -15.78
N LEU A 123 8.10 17.61 -17.12
CA LEU A 123 7.04 16.97 -17.93
C LEU A 123 7.54 16.22 -19.18
N SER A 124 8.84 15.96 -19.33
CA SER A 124 9.32 15.05 -20.39
C SER A 124 9.19 13.60 -19.93
N ASN A 125 7.99 13.04 -20.09
CA ASN A 125 7.76 11.59 -20.00
C ASN A 125 8.28 10.88 -21.26
N PHE A 126 9.57 11.03 -21.58
CA PHE A 126 10.28 10.18 -22.54
C PHE A 126 11.74 10.05 -22.07
N VAL A 127 12.09 8.88 -21.52
CA VAL A 127 13.49 8.49 -21.30
C VAL A 127 13.92 7.71 -22.53
N THR A 128 14.65 8.37 -23.43
CA THR A 128 15.39 7.70 -24.52
C THR A 128 16.75 7.29 -23.99
N GLU A 129 16.89 6.01 -23.66
CA GLU A 129 18.20 5.38 -23.43
C GLU A 129 18.69 4.79 -24.75
N HIS A 130 19.94 5.09 -25.11
CA HIS A 130 20.61 4.49 -26.26
C HIS A 130 21.43 3.29 -25.79
N GLU A 131 20.93 2.08 -26.02
CA GLU A 131 21.75 0.87 -25.88
C GLU A 131 22.47 0.61 -27.21
N VAL A 132 23.80 0.48 -27.13
CA VAL A 132 24.66 0.09 -28.25
C VAL A 132 24.79 -1.43 -28.20
N ASN A 133 24.22 -2.13 -29.18
CA ASN A 133 24.49 -3.55 -29.35
C ASN A 133 25.91 -3.75 -29.89
N ALA A 134 26.46 -4.95 -29.68
CA ALA A 134 27.81 -5.35 -30.11
C ALA A 134 28.09 -5.19 -31.62
N ASP A 135 27.05 -4.97 -32.44
CA ASP A 135 27.11 -4.76 -33.91
C ASP A 135 26.98 -3.27 -34.33
N GLY A 136 27.15 -2.33 -33.39
CA GLY A 136 27.23 -0.88 -33.67
C GLY A 136 25.92 -0.18 -34.10
N LYS A 137 24.81 -0.90 -34.26
CA LYS A 137 23.50 -0.33 -34.64
C LYS A 137 22.74 0.22 -33.43
N LYS A 138 22.44 1.53 -33.46
CA LYS A 138 21.61 2.21 -32.45
C LYS A 138 20.13 1.86 -32.64
N ARG A 139 19.49 1.28 -31.62
CA ARG A 139 18.04 1.04 -31.63
C ARG A 139 17.36 1.95 -30.60
N ILE A 140 16.37 2.74 -31.02
CA ILE A 140 15.57 3.58 -30.12
C ILE A 140 14.49 2.69 -29.48
N VAL A 141 14.56 2.48 -28.16
CA VAL A 141 13.53 1.76 -27.40
C VAL A 141 12.63 2.77 -26.70
N ILE A 142 11.39 2.92 -27.18
CA ILE A 142 10.38 3.78 -26.55
C ILE A 142 9.73 3.00 -25.41
N LYS A 143 10.16 3.24 -24.16
CA LYS A 143 9.42 2.75 -22.97
C LYS A 143 8.15 3.59 -22.81
N SER A 144 7.03 2.95 -22.50
CA SER A 144 5.71 3.58 -22.26
C SER A 144 5.81 4.77 -21.29
N PRO A 145 4.97 5.81 -21.42
CA PRO A 145 5.07 7.03 -20.64
C PRO A 145 5.04 6.71 -19.14
N LYS A 146 6.10 7.09 -18.42
CA LYS A 146 6.09 7.07 -16.96
C LYS A 146 4.96 8.02 -16.54
N LYS A 147 3.95 7.54 -15.82
CA LYS A 147 2.92 8.43 -15.24
C LYS A 147 3.65 9.52 -14.48
N ALA A 148 3.32 10.80 -14.71
CA ALA A 148 3.94 11.91 -14.00
C ALA A 148 3.86 11.66 -12.49
N VAL A 149 4.99 11.36 -11.87
CA VAL A 149 5.06 11.05 -10.44
C VAL A 149 5.01 12.39 -9.74
N ILE A 150 3.85 12.75 -9.18
CA ILE A 150 3.76 13.93 -8.31
C ILE A 150 4.67 13.66 -7.13
N ASP A 151 5.65 14.53 -6.91
CA ASP A 151 6.60 14.37 -5.82
C ASP A 151 5.93 14.63 -4.46
N SER A 152 6.41 13.97 -3.41
CA SER A 152 5.85 14.13 -2.07
C SER A 152 6.29 15.45 -1.41
N SER A 153 7.41 16.05 -1.85
CA SER A 153 7.87 17.36 -1.35
C SER A 153 6.91 18.50 -1.70
N LEU A 154 6.01 18.29 -2.67
CA LEU A 154 4.97 19.23 -3.06
C LEU A 154 3.79 19.28 -2.08
N PHE A 155 3.91 18.72 -0.88
CA PHE A 155 2.84 18.68 0.11
C PHE A 155 3.31 19.17 1.47
N GLN A 156 2.48 20.01 2.08
CA GLN A 156 2.62 20.47 3.46
C GLN A 156 1.47 19.90 4.29
N TYR A 157 1.76 19.59 5.54
CA TYR A 157 0.85 18.91 6.45
C TYR A 157 0.60 19.79 7.66
N MET A 158 -0.67 19.91 8.01
CA MET A 158 -1.11 20.47 9.27
C MET A 158 -1.45 19.30 10.20
N SER A 159 -0.82 19.26 11.36
CA SER A 159 -0.98 18.18 12.33
C SER A 159 -1.27 18.76 13.72
N GLN A 160 -2.01 18.03 14.54
CA GLN A 160 -2.32 18.42 15.91
C GLN A 160 -1.49 17.58 16.88
N ASP A 161 -0.72 18.22 17.76
CA ASP A 161 0.02 17.55 18.83
C ASP A 161 -0.95 16.82 19.77
N VAL A 162 -0.69 15.54 20.02
CA VAL A 162 -1.52 14.69 20.87
C VAL A 162 -1.50 15.16 22.32
N LYS A 163 -0.39 15.76 22.79
CA LYS A 163 -0.27 16.21 24.18
C LYS A 163 -0.89 17.59 24.40
N THR A 164 -0.53 18.56 23.57
CA THR A 164 -0.88 19.97 23.79
C THR A 164 -2.10 20.43 22.99
N GLY A 165 -2.53 19.66 21.98
CA GLY A 165 -3.58 20.08 21.05
C GLY A 165 -3.15 21.18 20.07
N THR A 166 -1.90 21.65 20.16
CA THR A 166 -1.36 22.71 19.31
C THR A 166 -1.21 22.23 17.86
N THR A 167 -1.54 23.10 16.91
CA THR A 167 -1.37 22.83 15.49
C THR A 167 0.07 23.10 15.04
N ILE A 168 0.64 22.17 14.27
CA ILE A 168 2.01 22.19 13.76
C ILE A 168 1.96 22.05 12.23
N MET A 169 2.64 22.96 11.53
CA MET A 169 2.88 22.85 10.10
C MET A 169 4.20 22.12 9.83
N SER A 170 4.20 21.17 8.92
CA SER A 170 5.39 20.35 8.64
C SER A 170 5.43 19.87 7.19
N THR A 171 6.65 19.60 6.71
CA THR A 171 6.89 18.92 5.43
C THR A 171 7.23 17.45 5.68
N VAL A 172 7.19 16.64 4.63
CA VAL A 172 7.52 15.19 4.69
C VAL A 172 8.87 14.92 5.37
N LYS A 173 9.87 15.79 5.16
CA LYS A 173 11.22 15.64 5.71
C LYS A 173 11.26 15.61 7.24
N ASN A 174 10.33 16.31 7.88
CA ASN A 174 10.28 16.44 9.33
C ASN A 174 9.30 15.46 9.97
N MET A 175 8.63 14.62 9.18
CA MET A 175 7.59 13.70 9.66
C MET A 175 8.07 12.25 9.55
N ASN A 176 7.64 11.40 10.48
CA ASN A 176 7.90 9.97 10.45
C ASN A 176 6.66 9.17 10.86
N ARG A 177 6.34 8.13 10.10
CA ARG A 177 5.36 7.10 10.48
C ARG A 177 6.02 6.04 11.37
N ASN A 178 5.24 5.43 12.26
CA ASN A 178 5.67 4.22 12.96
C ASN A 178 5.89 3.06 11.96
N ARG A 179 7.15 2.70 11.72
CA ARG A 179 7.58 1.66 10.77
C ARG A 179 7.08 0.26 11.12
N ASN A 180 6.74 0.01 12.38
CA ASN A 180 6.25 -1.31 12.81
C ASN A 180 4.80 -1.54 12.37
N LEU A 181 4.00 -0.47 12.26
CA LEU A 181 2.59 -0.57 11.87
C LEU A 181 2.39 -0.59 10.36
N PHE A 182 3.21 0.17 9.62
CA PHE A 182 3.17 0.20 8.16
C PHE A 182 4.55 -0.04 7.58
N ASN A 183 4.72 -1.19 6.95
CA ASN A 183 5.90 -1.57 6.18
C ASN A 183 5.46 -2.37 4.95
N ARG A 184 6.43 -2.80 4.13
CA ARG A 184 6.13 -3.50 2.89
C ARG A 184 5.44 -4.85 3.13
N GLU A 185 5.75 -5.55 4.21
CA GLU A 185 5.14 -6.83 4.55
C GLU A 185 3.70 -6.67 5.04
N THR A 186 3.44 -5.71 5.94
CA THR A 186 2.07 -5.45 6.42
C THR A 186 1.19 -4.92 5.29
N CYS A 187 1.72 -4.08 4.39
CA CYS A 187 1.04 -3.66 3.16
C CYS A 187 0.73 -4.84 2.25
N LYS A 188 1.70 -5.76 2.03
CA LYS A 188 1.49 -7.00 1.26
C LYS A 188 0.36 -7.85 1.84
N LEU A 189 0.35 -8.06 3.15
CA LEU A 189 -0.70 -8.84 3.81
C LEU A 189 -2.07 -8.16 3.67
N PHE A 190 -2.14 -6.85 3.90
CA PHE A 190 -3.36 -6.07 3.72
C PHE A 190 -3.92 -6.19 2.30
N LEU A 191 -3.06 -6.05 1.28
CA LEU A 191 -3.47 -6.18 -0.12
C LEU A 191 -3.94 -7.60 -0.47
N LYS A 192 -3.25 -8.66 0.01
CA LYS A 192 -3.70 -10.04 -0.19
C LYS A 192 -5.07 -10.32 0.44
N GLU A 193 -5.34 -9.73 1.60
CA GLU A 193 -6.62 -9.89 2.28
C GLU A 193 -7.76 -9.22 1.51
N HIS A 194 -7.51 -8.05 0.90
CA HIS A 194 -8.57 -7.22 0.30
C HIS A 194 -8.61 -7.24 -1.23
N CYS A 195 -7.64 -7.83 -1.90
CA CYS A 195 -7.57 -7.89 -3.37
C CYS A 195 -7.72 -9.31 -3.91
N GLU A 196 -8.23 -9.42 -5.12
CA GLU A 196 -8.37 -10.66 -5.87
C GLU A 196 -7.97 -10.46 -7.33
N HIS A 197 -7.63 -11.57 -7.99
CA HIS A 197 -7.22 -11.56 -9.39
C HIS A 197 -8.47 -11.68 -10.27
N HIS A 198 -8.82 -10.61 -10.98
CA HIS A 198 -9.99 -10.55 -11.85
C HIS A 198 -9.78 -11.39 -13.13
N CYS A 199 -10.87 -11.83 -13.77
CA CYS A 199 -10.84 -12.63 -15.00
C CYS A 199 -10.09 -11.96 -16.17
N LYS A 200 -10.02 -10.63 -16.18
CA LYS A 200 -9.26 -9.82 -17.16
C LYS A 200 -7.74 -9.76 -16.87
N GLY A 201 -7.25 -10.52 -15.90
CA GLY A 201 -5.83 -10.57 -15.55
C GLY A 201 -5.33 -9.41 -14.70
N ILE A 202 -6.23 -8.64 -14.07
CA ILE A 202 -5.89 -7.43 -13.31
C ILE A 202 -6.29 -7.63 -11.85
N TRP A 203 -5.47 -7.15 -10.91
CA TRP A 203 -5.82 -7.12 -9.49
C TRP A 203 -6.90 -6.09 -9.20
N LYS A 204 -7.95 -6.50 -8.48
CA LYS A 204 -9.07 -5.65 -8.05
C LYS A 204 -9.37 -5.85 -6.57
N LEU A 205 -10.12 -4.92 -5.99
CA LEU A 205 -10.68 -5.09 -4.64
C LEU A 205 -11.73 -6.20 -4.62
N LYS A 206 -11.71 -7.00 -3.56
CA LYS A 206 -12.79 -7.94 -3.24
C LYS A 206 -14.08 -7.17 -2.94
N PHE A 207 -15.21 -7.73 -3.33
CA PHE A 207 -16.52 -7.10 -3.06
C PHE A 207 -16.76 -6.86 -1.56
N SER A 208 -16.30 -7.77 -0.68
CA SER A 208 -16.39 -7.62 0.77
C SER A 208 -15.58 -6.44 1.32
N ALA A 209 -14.45 -6.09 0.69
CA ALA A 209 -13.62 -4.96 1.11
C ALA A 209 -14.34 -3.61 0.94
N HIS A 210 -15.24 -3.50 -0.06
CA HIS A 210 -16.05 -2.31 -0.32
C HIS A 210 -17.13 -2.06 0.74
N LEU A 211 -17.71 -3.11 1.32
CA LEU A 211 -18.80 -3.00 2.30
C LEU A 211 -18.31 -2.70 3.72
N HIS A 212 -17.25 -3.39 4.18
CA HIS A 212 -16.76 -3.25 5.56
C HIS A 212 -16.20 -1.86 5.90
N HIS A 213 -15.77 -1.09 4.90
CA HIS A 213 -15.15 0.23 5.12
C HIS A 213 -16.09 1.41 4.86
N CYS A 214 -17.24 1.21 4.19
CA CYS A 214 -18.28 2.24 4.08
C CYS A 214 -19.05 2.45 5.39
N ASP A 215 -19.17 1.41 6.22
CA ASP A 215 -20.04 1.44 7.41
C ASP A 215 -19.39 2.07 8.66
N SER A 216 -18.06 2.25 8.67
CA SER A 216 -17.32 2.77 9.84
C SER A 216 -17.15 4.29 9.83
N SER A 217 -17.60 4.99 8.79
CA SER A 217 -17.56 6.46 8.71
C SER A 217 -18.97 6.99 8.62
N ASN A 218 -19.63 7.10 9.78
CA ASN A 218 -20.87 7.86 9.92
C ASN A 218 -20.57 9.38 9.86
N ASN A 219 -19.99 9.81 8.75
CA ASN A 219 -19.88 11.20 8.36
C ASN A 219 -20.12 11.24 6.85
N LYS A 220 -21.36 11.62 6.50
CA LYS A 220 -21.92 11.81 5.16
C LYS A 220 -20.87 11.97 4.05
N ILE A 221 -20.65 10.92 3.28
CA ILE A 221 -20.31 11.05 1.87
C ILE A 221 -21.46 10.37 1.14
N SER A 222 -22.37 11.18 0.63
CA SER A 222 -23.42 10.73 -0.28
C SER A 222 -22.75 9.96 -1.43
N ILE A 223 -22.89 8.64 -1.42
CA ILE A 223 -22.53 7.77 -2.54
C ILE A 223 -23.61 8.01 -3.60
N VAL A 224 -23.46 9.10 -4.35
CA VAL A 224 -24.13 9.23 -5.64
C VAL A 224 -23.33 8.34 -6.59
N TRP A 225 -23.89 7.16 -6.83
CA TRP A 225 -23.52 6.33 -7.96
C TRP A 225 -23.72 7.15 -9.24
N VAL A 226 -22.63 7.59 -9.87
CA VAL A 226 -22.68 7.88 -11.30
C VAL A 226 -22.05 6.70 -12.00
N GLN A 227 -22.95 5.80 -12.37
CA GLN A 227 -22.75 4.80 -13.39
C GLN A 227 -22.30 5.51 -14.67
N LEU A 228 -21.10 5.19 -15.14
CA LEU A 228 -20.70 5.42 -16.51
C LEU A 228 -20.21 4.07 -17.07
N ASP A 229 -21.20 3.22 -17.31
CA ASP A 229 -21.22 2.43 -18.53
C ASP A 229 -21.40 3.42 -19.70
N TYR A 230 -20.84 3.08 -20.88
CA TYR A 230 -20.73 3.86 -22.14
C TYR A 230 -19.44 4.68 -22.34
N LEU A 231 -18.39 4.01 -22.82
CA LEU A 231 -17.89 4.07 -24.21
C LEU A 231 -16.71 3.10 -24.39
#